data_AF-A0A7V5CCC0-F1
#
_entry.id   AF-A0A7V5CCC0-F1
#
_cell.length_a   1.000
_cell.length_b   1.000
_cell.length_c   1.000
_cell.angle_alpha   90.00
_cell.angle_beta   90.00
_cell.angle_gamma   90.00
#
_symmetry.space_group_name_H-M   'P 1'
#
loop_
_entity.id
_entity.type
_entity.pdbx_description
1 polymer ?
#
loop_
_entity_poly.entity_id
_entity_poly.type
_entity_poly.pdbx_seq_one_letter_code
_entity_poly.pdbx_strand_id
1 'polypeptide(L)'
;ACDWIVDRLAKPHPGSIHLLFHTVAWQYFSENTCQRCLESLEEAGARATPDAPLARLSMEGDERKGEGAPIELTLWPGGHKINLGRVDFHGGWVDWKAPARMPTRYKHPTQTEKRA
;
A
#
# COMPACT_ATOMS: atom_id res chain seq x y z
N ALA A 1 -14.99 -7.15 8.11
CA ALA A 1 -13.66 -6.76 7.62
C ALA A 1 -13.73 -5.47 6.80
N CYS A 2 -14.57 -5.41 5.76
CA CYS A 2 -14.71 -4.21 4.93
C CYS A 2 -15.09 -2.95 5.74
N ASP A 3 -16.06 -3.03 6.65
CA ASP A 3 -16.51 -1.85 7.40
C ASP A 3 -15.39 -1.24 8.25
N TRP A 4 -14.54 -2.10 8.84
CA TRP A 4 -13.35 -1.64 9.56
C TRP A 4 -12.34 -0.93 8.64
N ILE A 5 -12.11 -1.44 7.42
CA ILE A 5 -11.21 -0.79 6.44
C ILE A 5 -11.76 0.59 6.05
N VAL A 6 -13.06 0.69 5.76
CA VAL A 6 -13.74 1.96 5.43
C VAL A 6 -13.53 2.98 6.56
N ASP A 7 -13.85 2.59 7.79
CA ASP A 7 -13.71 3.47 8.96
C ASP A 7 -12.24 3.86 9.21
N ARG A 8 -11.32 2.91 9.05
CA ARG A 8 -9.89 3.12 9.28
C ARG A 8 -9.31 4.10 8.27
N LEU A 9 -9.75 4.03 7.01
CA LEU A 9 -9.26 4.83 5.89
C LEU A 9 -9.96 6.20 5.73
N ALA A 10 -11.04 6.45 6.49
CA ALA A 10 -11.71 7.75 6.49
C ALA A 10 -10.83 8.90 7.05
N LYS A 11 -9.88 8.57 7.93
CA LYS A 11 -9.03 9.56 8.63
C LYS A 11 -7.60 9.59 8.04
N PRO A 12 -7.15 10.70 7.44
CA PRO A 12 -5.75 10.89 7.06
C PRO A 12 -4.85 11.08 8.30
N HIS A 13 -3.55 10.83 8.14
CA HIS A 13 -2.54 10.95 9.21
C HIS A 13 -1.42 11.91 8.78
N PRO A 14 -1.59 13.24 8.97
CA PRO A 14 -0.56 14.23 8.62
C PRO A 14 0.78 13.98 9.33
N GLY A 15 1.88 14.25 8.63
CA GLY A 15 3.25 14.02 9.10
C GLY A 15 3.66 12.53 9.19
N SER A 16 2.86 11.60 8.69
CA SER A 16 3.12 10.15 8.81
C SER A 16 2.53 9.35 7.64
N ILE A 17 3.12 8.19 7.36
CA ILE A 17 2.53 7.24 6.40
C ILE A 17 1.49 6.36 7.09
N HIS A 18 0.30 6.27 6.51
CA HIS A 18 -0.68 5.27 6.90
C HIS A 18 -0.45 4.00 6.09
N LEU A 19 0.06 2.94 6.71
CA LEU A 19 0.29 1.65 6.05
C LEU A 19 -0.83 0.66 6.39
N LEU A 20 -1.57 0.22 5.38
CA LEU A 20 -2.39 -0.99 5.45
C LEU A 20 -1.55 -2.18 4.98
N PHE A 21 -1.36 -3.17 5.85
CA PHE A 21 -0.66 -4.41 5.53
C PHE A 21 -1.60 -5.59 5.69
N HIS A 22 -1.62 -6.48 4.71
CA HIS A 22 -2.40 -7.71 4.78
C HIS A 22 -1.73 -8.86 4.02
N THR A 23 -1.92 -10.07 4.55
CA THR A 23 -1.33 -11.31 4.04
C THR A 23 -2.39 -12.41 3.99
N VAL A 24 -2.54 -13.06 2.84
CA VAL A 24 -3.43 -14.22 2.64
C VAL A 24 -4.86 -13.99 3.17
N ALA A 25 -5.34 -12.74 3.12
CA ALA A 25 -6.61 -12.34 3.68
C ALA A 25 -7.77 -12.66 2.74
N TRP A 26 -7.55 -12.54 1.42
CA TRP A 26 -8.64 -12.59 0.44
C TRP A 26 -9.35 -13.93 0.37
N GLN A 27 -8.66 -15.04 0.67
CA GLN A 27 -9.28 -16.36 0.69
C GLN A 27 -10.38 -16.52 1.76
N TYR A 28 -10.43 -15.62 2.75
CA TYR A 28 -11.45 -15.62 3.80
C TYR A 28 -12.65 -14.73 3.48
N PHE A 29 -12.58 -13.96 2.40
CA PHE A 29 -13.58 -12.95 2.05
C PHE A 29 -14.33 -13.36 0.78
N SER A 30 -15.59 -12.93 0.70
CA SER A 30 -16.31 -13.00 -0.57
C SER A 30 -15.70 -12.02 -1.58
N GLU A 31 -15.87 -12.29 -2.87
CA GLU A 31 -15.43 -11.40 -3.96
C GLU A 31 -15.94 -9.97 -3.76
N ASN A 32 -17.21 -9.80 -3.39
CA ASN A 32 -17.79 -8.50 -3.08
C ASN A 32 -17.08 -7.80 -1.90
N THR A 33 -16.70 -8.54 -0.87
CA THR A 33 -15.96 -7.97 0.27
C THR A 33 -14.57 -7.52 -0.17
N CYS A 34 -13.85 -8.34 -0.96
CA CYS A 34 -12.55 -7.98 -1.52
C CYS A 34 -12.64 -6.71 -2.36
N GLN A 35 -13.62 -6.65 -3.27
CA GLN A 35 -13.84 -5.50 -4.15
C GLN A 35 -14.10 -4.23 -3.35
N ARG A 36 -15.02 -4.26 -2.38
CA ARG A 36 -15.30 -3.08 -1.53
C ARG A 36 -14.08 -2.63 -0.73
N CYS A 37 -13.24 -3.57 -0.24
CA CYS A 37 -11.99 -3.21 0.43
C CYS A 37 -11.04 -2.47 -0.52
N LEU A 38 -10.90 -2.96 -1.75
CA LEU A 38 -10.04 -2.34 -2.78
C LEU A 38 -10.57 -0.96 -3.21
N GLU A 39 -11.88 -0.81 -3.41
CA GLU A 39 -12.52 0.48 -3.70
C GLU A 39 -12.26 1.50 -2.59
N SER A 40 -12.42 1.09 -1.33
CA SER A 40 -12.16 1.94 -0.16
C SER A 40 -10.70 2.43 -0.10
N LEU A 41 -9.76 1.58 -0.51
CA LEU A 41 -8.34 1.91 -0.62
C LEU A 41 -8.07 2.93 -1.72
N GLU A 42 -8.67 2.76 -2.90
CA GLU A 42 -8.51 3.71 -4.01
C GLU A 42 -9.12 5.08 -3.66
N GLU A 43 -10.31 5.11 -3.04
CA GLU A 43 -10.93 6.36 -2.56
C GLU A 43 -10.07 7.08 -1.53
N ALA A 44 -9.48 6.34 -0.59
CA ALA A 44 -8.57 6.90 0.40
C ALA A 44 -7.26 7.37 -0.23
N GLY A 45 -6.74 6.61 -1.20
CA GLY A 45 -5.57 6.96 -1.98
C GLY A 45 -5.76 8.26 -2.78
N ALA A 46 -6.97 8.50 -3.30
CA ALA A 46 -7.31 9.75 -3.98
C ALA A 46 -7.28 10.98 -3.06
N ARG A 47 -7.45 10.79 -1.74
CA ARG A 47 -7.33 11.85 -0.72
C ARG A 47 -5.91 12.00 -0.16
N ALA A 48 -5.02 11.06 -0.44
CA ALA A 48 -3.67 11.06 0.11
C ALA A 48 -2.86 12.25 -0.43
N THR A 49 -1.99 12.79 0.41
CA THR A 49 -1.12 13.92 0.07
C THR A 49 0.33 13.57 0.41
N PRO A 50 1.33 14.35 -0.05
CA PRO A 50 2.71 14.15 0.37
C PRO A 50 2.92 14.26 1.89
N ASP A 51 2.08 15.01 2.61
CA ASP A 51 2.13 15.16 4.07
C ASP A 51 1.32 14.09 4.81
N ALA A 52 0.31 13.50 4.17
CA ALA A 52 -0.47 12.38 4.71
C ALA A 52 -0.55 11.23 3.67
N PRO A 53 0.58 10.54 3.38
CA PRO A 53 0.62 9.47 2.40
C PRO A 53 -0.09 8.20 2.89
N LEU A 54 -0.63 7.43 1.93
CA LEU A 54 -1.21 6.11 2.16
C LEU A 54 -0.35 5.06 1.46
N ALA A 55 -0.17 3.92 2.11
CA ALA A 55 0.49 2.75 1.57
C ALA A 55 -0.36 1.50 1.77
N ARG A 56 -0.37 0.62 0.78
CA ARG A 56 -0.89 -0.75 0.91
C ARG A 56 0.22 -1.73 0.60
N LEU A 57 0.61 -2.54 1.58
CA LEU A 57 1.50 -3.67 1.39
C LEU A 57 0.68 -4.96 1.38
N SER A 58 0.73 -5.66 0.25
CA SER A 58 -0.08 -6.85 -0.04
C SER A 58 0.81 -8.06 -0.19
N MET A 59 0.40 -9.18 0.41
CA MET A 59 0.94 -10.51 0.17
C MET A 59 -0.21 -11.49 0.00
N GLU A 60 -0.73 -11.61 -1.21
CA GLU A 60 -1.95 -12.39 -1.49
C GLU A 60 -1.68 -13.42 -2.57
N GLY A 61 -2.40 -14.55 -2.57
CA GLY A 61 -2.25 -15.55 -3.62
C GLY A 61 -2.69 -15.01 -4.99
N ASP A 62 -1.99 -15.45 -6.03
CA ASP A 62 -2.31 -15.18 -7.43
C ASP A 62 -2.43 -16.51 -8.21
N GLU A 63 -2.58 -16.42 -9.54
CA GLU A 63 -2.75 -17.60 -10.39
C GLU A 63 -1.48 -18.49 -10.49
N ARG A 64 -0.32 -18.01 -9.99
CA ARG A 64 0.98 -18.69 -10.07
C ARG A 64 1.19 -19.67 -8.93
N LYS A 65 0.56 -20.83 -9.06
CA LYS A 65 0.65 -21.92 -8.06
C LYS A 65 2.09 -22.39 -7.86
N GLY A 66 2.51 -22.53 -6.60
CA GLY A 66 3.82 -23.04 -6.22
C GLY A 66 4.95 -22.01 -6.23
N GLU A 67 4.69 -20.76 -6.67
CA GLU A 67 5.70 -19.71 -6.79
C GLU A 67 5.67 -18.70 -5.63
N GLY A 68 5.07 -19.06 -4.49
CA GLY A 68 4.82 -18.15 -3.36
C GLY A 68 3.82 -17.02 -3.70
N ALA A 69 3.63 -16.09 -2.77
CA ALA A 69 2.79 -14.90 -2.95
C ALA A 69 3.62 -13.71 -3.44
N PRO A 70 3.12 -12.89 -4.39
CA PRO A 70 3.70 -11.58 -4.68
C PRO A 70 3.70 -10.68 -3.44
N ILE A 71 4.78 -9.92 -3.26
CA ILE A 71 4.83 -8.78 -2.33
C ILE A 71 4.67 -7.50 -3.15
N GLU A 72 3.53 -6.84 -3.02
CA GLU A 72 3.22 -5.62 -3.76
C GLU A 72 2.96 -4.45 -2.83
N LEU A 73 3.63 -3.33 -3.09
CA LEU A 73 3.40 -2.06 -2.41
C LEU A 73 2.71 -1.09 -3.36
N THR A 74 1.52 -0.60 -3.00
CA THR A 74 0.91 0.57 -3.64
C THR A 74 1.14 1.80 -2.76
N LEU A 75 1.66 2.89 -3.33
CA LEU A 75 1.88 4.17 -2.65
C LEU A 75 1.02 5.28 -3.25
N TRP A 76 0.32 6.01 -2.38
CA TRP A 76 -0.40 7.24 -2.72
C TRP A 76 0.20 8.44 -1.97
N PRO A 77 0.19 9.66 -2.56
CA PRO A 77 -0.44 10.02 -3.83
C PRO A 77 0.25 9.41 -5.07
N GLY A 78 -0.51 9.28 -6.17
CA GLY A 78 -0.01 8.79 -7.47
C GLY A 78 -0.29 7.32 -7.78
N GLY A 79 -0.71 6.51 -6.79
CA GLY A 79 -1.09 5.11 -7.01
C GLY A 79 0.06 4.25 -7.54
N HIS A 80 1.30 4.57 -7.16
CA HIS A 80 2.50 3.91 -7.65
C HIS A 80 2.56 2.47 -7.12
N LYS A 81 2.46 1.49 -8.01
CA LYS A 81 2.60 0.06 -7.68
C LYS A 81 4.05 -0.38 -7.84
N ILE A 82 4.57 -1.05 -6.82
CA ILE A 82 5.95 -1.50 -6.72
C ILE A 82 5.94 -2.99 -6.40
N ASN A 83 6.48 -3.79 -7.31
CA ASN A 83 6.73 -5.20 -7.08
C ASN A 83 8.01 -5.34 -6.24
N LEU A 84 7.88 -5.86 -5.03
CA LEU A 84 8.99 -6.08 -4.10
C LEU A 84 9.54 -7.50 -4.13
N GLY A 85 8.93 -8.39 -4.93
CA GLY A 85 9.35 -9.77 -5.06
C GLY A 85 8.25 -10.77 -4.75
N ARG A 86 8.64 -11.97 -4.33
CA ARG A 86 7.72 -13.04 -3.91
C ARG A 86 8.21 -13.69 -2.62
N VAL A 87 7.30 -14.31 -1.88
CA VAL A 87 7.57 -14.94 -0.59
C VAL A 87 6.81 -16.25 -0.45
N ASP A 88 7.42 -17.23 0.20
CA ASP A 88 6.73 -18.44 0.63
C ASP A 88 5.57 -18.10 1.59
N PHE A 89 4.42 -18.76 1.44
CA PHE A 89 3.24 -18.50 2.29
C PHE A 89 3.51 -18.76 3.79
N HIS A 90 4.54 -19.53 4.12
CA HIS A 90 4.96 -19.85 5.49
C HIS A 90 6.31 -19.21 5.86
N GLY A 91 6.82 -18.29 5.05
CA GLY A 91 8.05 -17.54 5.33
C GLY A 91 9.34 -18.34 5.16
N GLY A 92 9.31 -19.49 4.48
CA GLY A 92 10.51 -20.30 4.22
C GLY A 92 11.55 -19.61 3.34
N TRP A 93 11.14 -18.71 2.46
CA TRP A 93 12.03 -17.93 1.59
C TRP A 93 11.39 -16.61 1.15
N VAL A 94 12.24 -15.65 0.77
CA VAL A 94 11.85 -14.42 0.07
C VAL A 94 12.77 -14.22 -1.13
N ASP A 95 12.18 -14.05 -2.32
CA ASP A 95 12.86 -13.66 -3.55
C ASP A 95 12.63 -12.17 -3.78
N TRP A 96 13.57 -11.34 -3.32
CA TRP A 96 13.47 -9.89 -3.37
C TRP A 96 13.68 -9.34 -4.78
N LYS A 97 12.84 -8.37 -5.17
CA LYS A 97 13.06 -7.55 -6.36
C LYS A 97 13.32 -6.11 -5.94
N ALA A 98 14.53 -5.63 -6.24
CA ALA A 98 14.84 -4.22 -6.05
C ALA A 98 13.90 -3.38 -6.93
N PRO A 99 13.23 -2.36 -6.38
CA PRO A 99 12.43 -1.46 -7.20
C PRO A 99 13.33 -0.78 -8.23
N ALA A 100 12.81 -0.57 -9.44
CA ALA A 100 13.44 0.34 -10.38
C ALA A 100 13.67 1.68 -9.66
N ARG A 101 14.83 2.33 -9.88
CA ARG A 101 15.17 3.59 -9.21
C ARG A 101 13.98 4.55 -9.30
N MET A 102 13.35 4.82 -8.15
CA MET A 102 12.30 5.83 -8.06
C MET A 102 12.93 7.18 -8.42
N PRO A 103 12.27 8.03 -9.24
CA PRO A 103 12.78 9.36 -9.54
C PRO A 103 13.04 10.12 -8.22
N THR A 104 14.22 10.72 -8.15
CA THR A 104 14.78 11.33 -6.92
C THR A 104 13.84 12.35 -6.26
N ARG A 105 13.57 12.11 -4.97
CA ARG A 105 13.08 12.99 -3.89
C ARG A 105 12.16 14.15 -4.29
N TYR A 106 10.92 14.08 -3.78
CA TYR A 106 10.11 15.24 -3.47
C TYR A 106 10.97 16.26 -2.70
N LYS A 107 11.20 17.43 -3.29
CA LYS A 107 11.84 18.55 -2.60
C LYS A 107 10.82 19.04 -1.57
N HIS A 108 11.13 18.92 -0.28
CA HIS A 108 10.40 19.68 0.74
C HIS A 108 10.41 21.16 0.31
N PRO A 109 9.26 21.85 0.26
CA PRO A 109 9.29 23.29 0.21
C PRO A 109 10.03 23.76 1.46
N THR A 110 11.20 24.36 1.25
CA THR A 110 11.97 25.04 2.29
C THR A 110 11.03 25.94 3.08
N GLN A 111 11.06 25.83 4.41
CA GLN A 111 10.45 26.84 5.28
C GLN A 111 10.91 28.21 4.79
N THR A 112 9.95 29.07 4.48
CA THR A 112 10.18 30.48 4.20
C THR A 112 10.91 31.06 5.40
N GLU A 113 12.14 31.54 5.19
CA GLU A 113 12.79 32.45 6.12
C GLU A 113 11.93 33.70 6.25
N LYS A 114 11.05 33.71 7.26
CA LYS A 114 10.60 34.92 7.91
C LYS A 114 11.70 35.35 8.89
N ARG A 115 12.43 36.40 8.54
CA ARG A 115 13.07 37.42 9.42
C ARG A 115 13.75 38.40 8.45
N ALA A 116 13.10 39.52 8.17
CA ALA A 116 13.20 40.79 8.91
C ALA A 116 14.52 41.49 8.60
#